data_AF-B6AY26-F1
#
_entry.id   AF-B6AY26-F1
#
_cell.length_a   1.000
_cell.length_b   1.000
_cell.length_c   1.000
_cell.angle_alpha   90.00
_cell.angle_beta   90.00
_cell.angle_gamma   90.00
#
_symmetry.space_group_name_H-M   'P 1'
#
loop_
_entity.id
_entity.type
_entity.pdbx_description
1 polymer ?
#
loop_
_entity_poly.entity_id
_entity_poly.type
_entity_poly.pdbx_seq_one_letter_code
_entity_poly.pdbx_strand_id
1 'polypeptide(L)'
;MVEVIGSEQAHIESWLSKEIGVDFKVPNLSDAGWTFQGARLLVVAGKPVAQLMYTNAEGAVIALSGLQNRSGTTVEPALRAFGDVHMATWKNTTGRLWVTRLTRSKHWQRPPHLSSNRFP
;
A
#
# COMPACT_ATOMS: atom_id res chain seq x y z
N MET A 1 -7.95 11.57 7.46
CA MET A 1 -7.47 10.31 6.85
C MET A 1 -8.12 9.17 7.62
N VAL A 2 -8.66 8.17 6.93
CA VAL A 2 -9.35 7.02 7.56
C VAL A 2 -8.52 5.77 7.28
N GLU A 3 -8.30 4.98 8.32
CA GLU A 3 -7.57 3.72 8.31
C GLU A 3 -8.41 2.68 9.05
N VAL A 4 -8.46 1.48 8.50
CA VAL A 4 -9.23 0.34 9.05
C VAL A 4 -8.33 -0.88 9.09
N ILE A 5 -8.39 -1.61 10.20
CA ILE A 5 -7.56 -2.80 10.44
C ILE A 5 -8.03 -4.01 9.61
N GLY A 6 -7.09 -4.89 9.26
CA GLY A 6 -7.33 -6.01 8.34
C GLY A 6 -8.38 -7.01 8.81
N SER A 7 -8.63 -7.12 10.12
CA SER A 7 -9.69 -7.97 10.66
C SER A 7 -11.11 -7.56 10.23
N GLU A 8 -11.28 -6.32 9.75
CA GLU A 8 -12.55 -5.77 9.28
C GLU A 8 -12.67 -5.79 7.74
N GLN A 9 -12.13 -6.82 7.08
CA GLN A 9 -12.08 -6.90 5.61
C GLN A 9 -13.42 -6.63 4.92
N ALA A 10 -14.53 -7.19 5.41
CA ALA A 10 -15.85 -6.96 4.81
C ALA A 10 -16.29 -5.48 4.89
N HIS A 11 -15.98 -4.81 6.00
CA HIS A 11 -16.21 -3.37 6.13
C HIS A 11 -15.31 -2.58 5.18
N ILE A 12 -14.02 -2.94 5.08
CA ILE A 12 -13.06 -2.31 4.17
C ILE A 12 -13.53 -2.38 2.72
N GLU A 13 -13.97 -3.56 2.27
CA GLU A 13 -14.47 -3.74 0.89
C GLU A 13 -15.69 -2.85 0.62
N SER A 14 -16.66 -2.82 1.53
CA SER A 14 -17.86 -1.98 1.41
C SER A 14 -17.52 -0.49 1.40
N TRP A 15 -16.69 -0.06 2.36
CA TRP A 15 -16.25 1.33 2.51
C TRP A 15 -15.47 1.81 1.30
N LEU A 16 -14.42 1.09 0.87
CA LEU A 16 -13.61 1.50 -0.27
C LEU A 16 -14.39 1.46 -1.58
N SER A 17 -15.33 0.51 -1.74
CA SER A 17 -16.19 0.48 -2.92
C SER A 17 -17.03 1.76 -3.04
N LYS A 18 -17.60 2.22 -1.92
CA LYS A 18 -18.36 3.47 -1.86
C LYS A 18 -17.48 4.69 -2.16
N GLU A 19 -16.31 4.78 -1.53
CA GLU A 19 -15.44 5.96 -1.64
C GLU A 19 -14.77 6.09 -3.01
N ILE A 20 -14.43 4.97 -3.65
CA ILE A 20 -13.74 4.95 -4.96
C ILE A 20 -14.75 4.89 -6.11
N GLY A 21 -15.98 4.45 -5.86
CA GLY A 21 -17.06 4.35 -6.86
C GLY A 21 -16.92 3.17 -7.82
N VAL A 22 -16.25 2.10 -7.38
CA VAL A 22 -16.13 0.82 -8.10
C VAL A 22 -16.25 -0.33 -7.12
N ASP A 23 -16.69 -1.50 -7.57
CA ASP A 23 -16.60 -2.71 -6.73
C ASP A 23 -15.13 -2.98 -6.38
N PHE A 24 -14.85 -3.08 -5.08
CA PHE A 24 -13.51 -3.21 -4.55
C PHE A 24 -13.40 -4.47 -3.70
N LYS A 25 -12.43 -5.32 -4.05
CA LYS A 25 -12.11 -6.55 -3.32
C LYS A 25 -10.68 -6.52 -2.83
N VAL A 26 -10.47 -6.98 -1.59
CA VAL A 26 -9.14 -7.15 -1.04
C VAL A 26 -8.55 -8.45 -1.60
N PRO A 27 -7.45 -8.40 -2.36
CA PRO A 27 -6.84 -9.62 -2.89
C PRO A 27 -6.26 -10.46 -1.76
N ASN A 28 -6.52 -11.76 -1.79
CA ASN A 28 -5.85 -12.72 -0.92
C ASN A 28 -4.45 -13.03 -1.48
N LEU A 29 -3.43 -12.79 -0.65
CA LEU A 29 -2.03 -13.04 -0.98
C LEU A 29 -1.38 -14.07 -0.04
N SER A 30 -2.18 -14.84 0.71
CA SER A 30 -1.71 -15.83 1.67
C SER A 30 -0.72 -16.83 1.06
N ASP A 31 -1.01 -17.29 -0.16
CA ASP A 31 -0.21 -18.30 -0.86
C ASP A 31 1.16 -17.76 -1.28
N ALA A 32 1.29 -16.45 -1.39
CA ALA A 32 2.56 -15.75 -1.62
C ALA A 32 3.25 -15.33 -0.31
N GLY A 33 2.74 -15.75 0.85
CA GLY A 33 3.32 -15.48 2.17
C GLY A 33 3.00 -14.10 2.75
N TRP A 34 1.99 -13.41 2.23
CA TRP A 34 1.60 -12.07 2.68
C TRP A 34 0.31 -12.09 3.49
N THR A 35 0.33 -11.38 4.63
CA THR A 35 -0.80 -11.22 5.55
C THR A 35 -1.35 -9.81 5.43
N PHE A 36 -2.64 -9.69 5.14
CA PHE A 36 -3.33 -8.40 5.07
C PHE A 36 -3.40 -7.73 6.44
N GLN A 37 -2.97 -6.47 6.52
CA GLN A 37 -2.89 -5.71 7.77
C GLN A 37 -3.99 -4.65 7.89
N GLY A 38 -4.53 -4.17 6.77
CA GLY A 38 -5.53 -3.12 6.77
C GLY A 38 -5.47 -2.24 5.54
N ALA A 39 -6.33 -1.24 5.51
CA ALA A 39 -6.49 -0.34 4.39
C ALA A 39 -6.64 1.11 4.84
N ARG A 40 -6.24 2.03 3.96
CA ARG A 40 -6.45 3.46 4.13
C ARG A 40 -6.87 4.12 2.83
N LEU A 41 -7.66 5.19 2.94
CA LEU A 41 -8.07 6.01 1.81
C LEU A 41 -7.19 7.25 1.75
N LEU A 42 -6.57 7.46 0.59
CA LEU A 42 -5.74 8.61 0.28
C LEU A 42 -6.44 9.50 -0.74
N VAL A 43 -6.08 10.78 -0.75
CA VAL A 43 -6.47 11.71 -1.82
C VAL A 43 -5.22 12.12 -2.57
N VAL A 44 -5.14 11.76 -3.85
CA VAL A 44 -3.99 12.09 -4.72
C VAL A 44 -4.51 12.87 -5.92
N ALA A 45 -4.04 14.10 -6.10
CA ALA A 45 -4.49 15.01 -7.15
C ALA A 45 -6.04 15.14 -7.21
N GLY A 46 -6.68 15.25 -6.05
CA GLY A 46 -8.14 15.38 -5.93
C GLY A 46 -8.93 14.09 -6.17
N LYS A 47 -8.27 12.94 -6.32
CA LYS A 47 -8.93 11.64 -6.56
C LYS A 47 -8.74 10.69 -5.37
N PRO A 48 -9.79 9.93 -4.99
CA PRO A 48 -9.67 8.89 -3.97
C PRO A 48 -8.79 7.74 -4.49
N VAL A 49 -7.88 7.27 -3.64
CA VAL A 49 -6.96 6.17 -3.89
C VAL A 49 -7.03 5.21 -2.70
N ALA A 50 -7.41 3.95 -2.94
CA ALA A 50 -7.27 2.89 -1.94
C ALA A 50 -5.79 2.56 -1.78
N GLN A 51 -5.36 2.33 -0.54
CA GLN A 51 -4.09 1.68 -0.26
C GLN A 51 -4.28 0.55 0.75
N LEU A 52 -3.83 -0.65 0.38
CA LEU A 52 -3.85 -1.87 1.17
C LEU A 52 -2.44 -2.18 1.67
N MET A 53 -2.32 -2.54 2.94
CA MET A 53 -1.05 -2.89 3.59
C MET A 53 -0.98 -4.40 3.82
N TYR A 54 0.16 -5.00 3.52
CA TYR A 54 0.45 -6.39 3.85
C TYR A 54 1.84 -6.52 4.47
N THR A 55 2.01 -7.52 5.32
CA THR A 55 3.30 -7.92 5.89
C THR A 55 3.61 -9.37 5.58
N ASN A 56 4.87 -9.78 5.65
CA ASN A 56 5.26 -11.19 5.63
C ASN A 56 5.89 -11.61 6.98
N ALA A 57 6.21 -12.90 7.13
CA ALA A 57 6.81 -13.45 8.35
C ALA A 57 8.18 -12.85 8.71
N GLU A 58 8.89 -12.26 7.74
CA GLU A 58 10.18 -11.59 7.93
C GLU A 58 10.03 -10.11 8.32
N GLY A 59 8.80 -9.61 8.42
CA GLY A 59 8.50 -8.21 8.73
C GLY A 59 8.67 -7.25 7.55
N ALA A 60 8.79 -7.75 6.32
CA ALA A 60 8.71 -6.93 5.12
C ALA A 60 7.28 -6.39 4.94
N VAL A 61 7.14 -5.23 4.30
CA VAL A 61 5.84 -4.57 4.08
C VAL A 61 5.64 -4.32 2.59
N ILE A 62 4.45 -4.58 2.08
CA ILE A 62 4.03 -4.12 0.75
C ILE A 62 2.78 -3.26 0.86
N ALA A 63 2.71 -2.27 -0.03
CA ALA A 63 1.57 -1.41 -0.27
C ALA A 63 1.00 -1.68 -1.66
N LEU A 64 -0.25 -2.11 -1.74
CA LEU A 64 -0.99 -2.09 -3.00
C LEU A 64 -1.83 -0.82 -3.00
N SER A 65 -1.63 0.09 -3.96
CA SER A 65 -2.53 1.23 -4.10
C SER A 65 -3.15 1.29 -5.49
N GLY A 66 -4.41 1.68 -5.54
CA GLY A 66 -5.19 1.68 -6.77
C GLY A 66 -6.21 2.80 -6.82
N LEU A 67 -6.52 3.24 -8.04
CA LEU A 67 -7.61 4.16 -8.34
C LEU A 67 -8.38 3.73 -9.58
N GLN A 68 -9.66 4.11 -9.61
CA GLN A 68 -10.47 3.98 -10.82
C GLN A 68 -9.89 4.88 -11.91
N ASN A 69 -9.48 4.27 -13.01
CA ASN A 69 -8.97 4.99 -14.16
C ASN A 69 -10.12 5.30 -15.14
N ARG A 70 -10.57 6.56 -15.19
CA ARG A 70 -11.62 6.99 -16.14
C ARG A 70 -11.09 7.31 -17.55
N SER A 71 -9.77 7.26 -17.77
CA SER A 71 -9.14 7.57 -19.06
C SER A 71 -8.35 6.35 -19.57
N GLY A 72 -8.90 5.67 -20.59
CA GLY A 72 -8.52 4.34 -21.09
C GLY A 72 -7.14 4.17 -21.76
N THR A 73 -6.13 4.95 -21.40
CA THR A 73 -4.77 4.77 -21.93
C THR A 73 -4.04 3.68 -21.16
N THR A 74 -3.80 2.52 -21.76
CA THR A 74 -2.90 1.49 -21.20
C THR A 74 -1.48 2.05 -21.08
N VAL A 75 -0.79 1.77 -19.97
CA VAL A 75 0.62 2.14 -19.77
C VAL A 75 1.36 0.86 -19.44
N GLU A 76 2.47 0.62 -20.14
CA GLU A 76 3.33 -0.54 -19.93
C GLU A 76 3.78 -0.65 -18.46
N PRO A 77 3.92 -1.87 -17.93
CA PRO A 77 4.45 -2.08 -16.60
C PRO A 77 5.82 -1.41 -16.45
N ALA A 78 5.97 -0.62 -15.40
CA ALA A 78 7.25 0.02 -15.08
C ALA A 78 7.70 -0.42 -13.69
N LEU A 79 8.93 -0.92 -13.62
CA LEU A 79 9.64 -1.15 -12.36
C LEU A 79 10.55 0.06 -12.09
N ARG A 80 10.53 0.53 -10.85
CA ARG A 80 11.42 1.58 -10.33
C ARG A 80 12.00 1.09 -9.02
N ALA A 81 13.29 1.34 -8.80
CA ALA A 81 13.96 1.05 -7.55
C ALA A 81 14.57 2.33 -6.98
N PHE A 82 14.39 2.56 -5.68
CA PHE A 82 14.93 3.67 -4.92
C PHE A 82 15.54 3.12 -3.63
N GLY A 83 16.84 2.77 -3.68
CA GLY A 83 17.47 2.03 -2.59
C GLY A 83 16.71 0.73 -2.31
N ASP A 84 16.23 0.57 -1.08
CA ASP A 84 15.48 -0.62 -0.61
C ASP A 84 13.99 -0.60 -0.99
N VAL A 85 13.51 0.42 -1.70
CA VAL A 85 12.13 0.55 -2.14
C VAL A 85 12.00 0.13 -3.59
N HIS A 86 11.14 -0.85 -3.86
CA HIS A 86 10.79 -1.25 -5.22
C HIS A 86 9.34 -0.86 -5.51
N MET A 87 9.11 -0.21 -6.64
CA MET A 87 7.80 0.19 -7.09
C MET A 87 7.51 -0.44 -8.45
N ALA A 88 6.45 -1.23 -8.53
CA ALA A 88 5.90 -1.72 -9.78
C ALA A 88 4.59 -0.98 -10.06
N THR A 89 4.48 -0.38 -11.25
CA THR A 89 3.24 0.27 -11.70
C THR A 89 2.73 -0.43 -12.94
N TRP A 90 1.46 -0.78 -12.99
CA TRP A 90 0.82 -1.27 -14.21
C TRP A 90 -0.56 -0.62 -14.36
N LYS A 91 -1.01 -0.49 -15.61
CA LYS A 91 -2.30 0.11 -15.93
C LYS A 91 -3.02 -0.79 -16.92
N ASN A 92 -4.22 -1.22 -16.57
CA ASN A 92 -5.09 -1.98 -17.48
C ASN A 92 -6.34 -1.16 -17.81
N THR A 93 -7.23 -1.72 -18.64
CA THR A 93 -8.47 -1.09 -19.10
C THR A 93 -9.46 -0.78 -17.97
N THR A 94 -9.31 -1.40 -16.79
CA THR A 94 -10.25 -1.30 -15.66
C THR A 94 -9.72 -0.42 -14.51
N GLY A 95 -8.41 -0.17 -14.43
CA GLY A 95 -7.82 0.61 -13.34
C GLY A 95 -6.31 0.82 -13.45
N ARG A 96 -5.78 1.68 -12.57
CA ARG A 96 -4.33 1.81 -12.33
C ARG A 96 -4.03 1.23 -10.96
N LEU A 97 -3.08 0.30 -10.89
CA LEU A 97 -2.58 -0.31 -9.67
C LEU A 97 -1.07 -0.09 -9.58
N TRP A 98 -0.57 0.12 -8.37
CA TRP A 98 0.86 0.09 -8.11
C TRP A 98 1.16 -0.64 -6.82
N VAL A 99 2.22 -1.44 -6.85
CA VAL A 99 2.81 -2.07 -5.67
C VAL A 99 4.03 -1.25 -5.28
N THR A 100 4.10 -0.87 -4.02
CA THR A 100 5.36 -0.42 -3.41
C THR A 100 5.78 -1.48 -2.41
N ARG A 101 6.88 -2.18 -2.68
CA ARG A 101 7.56 -3.00 -1.68
C ARG A 101 8.44 -2.09 -0.86
N LEU A 102 8.11 -1.98 0.42
CA LEU A 102 8.91 -1.31 1.44
C LEU A 102 9.70 -2.40 2.16
N THR A 103 10.97 -2.54 1.81
CA THR A 103 11.86 -3.37 2.62
C THR A 103 12.28 -2.54 3.82
N ARG A 104 11.93 -2.98 5.03
CA ARG A 104 12.44 -2.33 6.25
C ARG A 104 13.94 -2.51 6.24
N SER A 105 14.70 -1.42 6.04
CA SER A 105 16.16 -1.53 6.07
C SER A 105 16.57 -2.03 7.45
N LYS A 106 17.42 -3.06 7.51
CA LYS A 106 18.04 -3.52 8.76
C LYS A 106 18.96 -2.44 9.38
N HIS A 107 19.16 -1.31 8.71
CA HIS A 107 20.10 -0.25 9.06
C HIS A 107 19.55 0.81 10.01
N TRP A 108 18.26 0.81 10.36
CA TRP A 108 17.75 1.65 11.46
C TRP A 108 17.79 0.90 12.80
N GLN A 109 19.00 0.49 13.20
CA GLN A 109 19.29 0.25 14.61
C GLN A 109 19.75 1.59 15.21
N ARG A 110 19.24 1.94 16.39
CA ARG A 110 19.73 3.10 17.16
C ARG A 110 21.27 3.02 17.18
N PRO A 111 22.01 4.08 16.79
CA PRO A 111 23.44 4.11 17.03
C PRO A 111 23.69 3.88 18.53
N PRO A 112 24.60 2.98 18.94
CA PRO A 112 24.83 2.68 20.35
C PRO A 112 25.44 3.84 21.18
N HIS A 113 25.49 5.07 20.65
CA HIS A 113 26.19 6.19 21.30
C HIS A 113 25.34 7.46 21.51
N LEU A 114 24.02 7.45 21.28
CA LEU A 114 23.17 8.58 21.71
C LEU A 114 22.80 8.42 23.18
N SER A 115 23.72 8.88 24.03
CA SER A 115 23.49 9.17 25.44
C SER A 115 22.33 10.16 25.59
N SER A 116 21.45 9.89 26.56
CA SER A 116 20.36 10.80 26.92
C SER A 116 20.93 12.12 27.39
N ASN A 117 20.51 13.24 26.79
CA ASN A 117 20.61 14.52 27.48
C ASN A 117 19.44 15.43 27.15
N ARG A 118 18.64 15.62 28.21
CA ARG A 118 17.85 16.78 28.64
C ARG A 118 17.33 17.77 27.59
N PHE A 119 16.00 17.88 27.60
CA PHE A 119 15.22 19.10 27.33
C PHE A 119 15.83 20.33 28.03
N PRO A 120 15.88 21.48 27.35
CA PRO A 120 15.41 22.74 27.89
C PRO A 120 13.93 22.99 27.57
#